data_AF-A0A413RGF5-F1
#
_entry.id   AF-A0A413RGF5-F1
#
_cell.length_a   1.000
_cell.length_b   1.000
_cell.length_c   1.000
_cell.angle_alpha   90.00
_cell.angle_beta   90.00
_cell.angle_gamma   90.00
#
_symmetry.space_group_name_H-M   'P 1'
#
loop_
_entity.id
_entity.type
_entity.pdbx_description
1 polymer ?
#
loop_
_entity_poly.entity_id
_entity_poly.type
_entity_poly.pdbx_seq_one_letter_code
_entity_poly.pdbx_strand_id
1 'polypeptide(L)'
;MPEFICSVFSLAATIVIAFIQIYQSKRMEVFERRQDERDERRHAEGNKARAIEFISNHYADRGLIPLCAVAAMHNDLFHYSRKMYWGFCCLVPEVQNLILKYCSLDLRVRGEEDLFVRCIAAVEAVLRDRFPKDESVLYDDGKYVLHSLERYAGERLPEPRVNLLPECLDSSFLPPDSCTPGYDYLIRKVLSEAFESRDASFAPISYLKNDYQFESSPEIEACRFASTAAFYAATYGSGDEANNRYYGCPGGFDGERIETMEDLFLLTVFQIYTKLLLPNKG
;
A
#
# COMPACT_ATOMS: atom_id res chain seq x y z
N MET A 1 -74.83 27.74 22.84
CA MET A 1 -74.43 28.84 21.93
C MET A 1 -72.96 29.27 22.12
N PRO A 2 -72.43 29.53 23.33
CA PRO A 2 -71.03 29.97 23.48
C PRO A 2 -69.98 28.88 23.13
N GLU A 3 -70.28 27.61 23.41
CA GLU A 3 -69.35 26.50 23.16
C GLU A 3 -69.12 26.21 21.66
N PHE A 4 -70.16 26.38 20.83
CA PHE A 4 -70.09 26.16 19.38
C PHE A 4 -69.28 27.27 18.68
N ILE A 5 -69.38 28.50 19.17
CA ILE A 5 -68.61 29.64 18.66
C ILE A 5 -67.13 29.45 19.03
N CYS A 6 -66.85 29.01 20.26
CA CYS A 6 -65.49 28.75 20.73
C CYS A 6 -64.80 27.63 19.93
N SER A 7 -65.52 26.57 19.55
CA SER A 7 -64.94 25.47 18.75
C SER A 7 -64.63 25.86 17.30
N VAL A 8 -65.42 26.76 16.70
CA VAL A 8 -65.15 27.28 15.35
C VAL A 8 -63.90 28.17 15.35
N PHE A 9 -63.73 29.03 16.36
CA PHE A 9 -62.52 29.86 16.50
C PHE A 9 -61.27 29.02 16.81
N SER A 10 -61.40 27.97 17.63
CA SER A 10 -60.26 27.08 17.90
C SER A 10 -59.84 26.34 16.64
N LEU A 11 -60.79 25.78 15.87
CA LEU A 11 -60.52 25.11 14.59
C LEU A 11 -59.82 26.06 13.59
N ALA A 12 -60.31 27.29 13.45
CA ALA A 12 -59.70 28.29 12.58
C ALA A 12 -58.26 28.62 12.99
N ALA A 13 -58.02 28.76 14.31
CA ALA A 13 -56.67 28.96 14.84
C ALA A 13 -55.75 27.78 14.52
N THR A 14 -56.22 26.54 14.68
CA THR A 14 -55.43 25.33 14.36
C THR A 14 -55.05 25.27 12.88
N ILE A 15 -55.97 25.61 11.98
CA ILE A 15 -55.73 25.64 10.53
C ILE A 15 -54.65 26.68 10.19
N VAL A 16 -54.74 27.89 10.74
CA VAL A 16 -53.75 28.95 10.52
C VAL A 16 -52.36 28.54 11.03
N ILE A 17 -52.29 27.94 12.23
CA ILE A 17 -51.03 27.43 12.80
C ILE A 17 -50.44 26.35 11.90
N ALA A 18 -51.24 25.43 11.38
CA ALA A 18 -50.79 24.38 10.47
C ALA A 18 -50.19 24.96 9.17
N PHE A 19 -50.83 25.97 8.57
CA PHE A 19 -50.29 26.64 7.38
C PHE A 19 -48.96 27.35 7.65
N ILE A 20 -48.82 28.02 8.80
CA ILE A 20 -47.57 28.68 9.20
C ILE A 20 -46.46 27.64 9.42
N GLN A 21 -46.77 26.52 10.08
CA GLN A 21 -45.82 25.42 10.31
C GLN A 21 -45.31 24.82 8.98
N ILE A 22 -46.20 24.60 7.99
CA ILE A 22 -45.79 24.09 6.67
C ILE A 22 -44.88 25.09 5.95
N TYR A 23 -45.20 26.39 6.01
CA TYR A 23 -44.37 27.41 5.38
C TYR A 23 -42.99 27.53 6.05
N GLN A 24 -42.95 27.47 7.38
CA GLN A 24 -41.70 27.46 8.15
C GLN A 24 -40.86 26.21 7.86
N SER A 25 -41.48 25.03 7.79
CA SER A 25 -40.80 23.78 7.45
C SER A 25 -40.15 23.82 6.07
N LYS A 26 -40.86 24.31 5.04
CA LYS A 26 -40.28 24.48 3.68
C LYS A 26 -39.11 25.47 3.67
N ARG A 27 -39.22 26.57 4.43
CA ARG A 27 -38.12 27.52 4.57
C ARG A 27 -36.92 26.91 5.31
N MET A 28 -37.18 26.06 6.29
CA MET A 28 -36.14 25.35 7.04
C MET A 28 -35.38 24.39 6.13
N GLU A 29 -36.09 23.56 5.36
CA GLU A 29 -35.49 22.61 4.42
C GLU A 29 -34.56 23.30 3.39
N VAL A 30 -34.98 24.45 2.85
CA VAL A 30 -34.15 25.23 1.92
C VAL A 30 -32.92 25.82 2.62
N PHE A 31 -33.03 26.18 3.91
CA PHE A 31 -31.92 26.70 4.68
C PHE A 31 -30.92 25.61 5.07
N GLU A 32 -31.40 24.46 5.55
CA GLU A 32 -30.61 23.26 5.87
C GLU A 32 -29.79 22.84 4.66
N ARG A 33 -30.43 22.70 3.49
CA ARG A 33 -29.74 22.35 2.25
C ARG A 33 -28.61 23.31 1.89
N ARG A 34 -28.83 24.63 2.05
CA ARG A 34 -27.77 25.63 1.78
C ARG A 34 -26.62 25.54 2.78
N GLN A 35 -26.91 25.17 4.02
CA GLN A 35 -25.90 24.97 5.04
C GLN A 35 -25.08 23.71 4.74
N ASP A 36 -25.75 22.59 4.44
CA ASP A 36 -25.11 21.34 4.03
C ASP A 36 -24.20 21.56 2.81
N GLU A 37 -24.70 22.22 1.76
CA GLU A 37 -23.91 22.54 0.56
C GLU A 37 -22.67 23.40 0.87
N ARG A 38 -22.75 24.30 1.87
CA ARG A 38 -21.60 25.12 2.29
C ARG A 38 -20.61 24.32 3.13
N ASP A 39 -21.11 23.43 3.99
CA ASP A 39 -20.30 22.59 4.84
C ASP A 39 -19.54 21.56 4.01
N GLU A 40 -20.21 20.95 3.01
CA GLU A 40 -19.57 20.08 2.01
C GLU A 40 -18.49 20.81 1.22
N ARG A 41 -18.73 22.06 0.77
CA ARG A 41 -17.71 22.85 0.07
C ARG A 41 -16.49 23.14 0.95
N ARG A 42 -16.71 23.60 2.19
CA ARG A 42 -15.62 23.87 3.14
C ARG A 42 -14.83 22.60 3.47
N HIS A 43 -15.53 21.47 3.60
CA HIS A 43 -14.90 20.17 3.83
C HIS A 43 -14.04 19.75 2.62
N ALA A 44 -14.55 19.90 1.40
CA ALA A 44 -13.81 19.58 0.18
C ALA A 44 -12.59 20.49 -0.03
N GLU A 45 -12.73 21.79 0.22
CA GLU A 45 -11.62 22.75 0.18
C GLU A 45 -10.56 22.44 1.26
N GLY A 46 -10.99 22.09 2.47
CA GLY A 46 -10.10 21.66 3.55
C GLY A 46 -9.34 20.38 3.20
N ASN A 47 -10.02 19.38 2.64
CA ASN A 47 -9.39 18.14 2.19
C ASN A 47 -8.36 18.40 1.07
N LYS A 48 -8.69 19.28 0.12
CA LYS A 48 -7.76 19.71 -0.92
C LYS A 48 -6.53 20.40 -0.34
N ALA A 49 -6.70 21.32 0.60
CA ALA A 49 -5.58 22.01 1.23
C ALA A 49 -4.64 21.02 1.94
N ARG A 50 -5.19 20.09 2.73
CA ARG A 50 -4.42 19.04 3.42
C ARG A 50 -3.67 18.12 2.46
N ALA A 51 -4.30 17.73 1.35
CA ALA A 51 -3.65 16.89 0.35
C ALA A 51 -2.46 17.61 -0.32
N ILE A 52 -2.64 18.89 -0.68
CA ILE A 52 -1.57 19.72 -1.27
C ILE A 52 -0.44 19.93 -0.26
N GLU A 53 -0.77 20.23 0.99
CA GLU A 53 0.20 20.39 2.07
C GLU A 53 1.05 19.12 2.27
N PHE A 54 0.42 17.94 2.33
CA PHE A 54 1.13 16.68 2.46
C PHE A 54 2.12 16.47 1.30
N ILE A 55 1.66 16.61 0.06
CA ILE A 55 2.50 16.44 -1.13
C ILE A 55 3.66 17.44 -1.14
N SER A 56 3.38 18.70 -0.77
CA SER A 56 4.40 19.75 -0.74
C SER A 56 5.47 19.47 0.31
N ASN A 57 5.06 19.04 1.51
CA ASN A 57 5.99 18.74 2.61
C ASN A 57 6.87 17.51 2.32
N HIS A 58 6.39 16.60 1.48
CA HIS A 58 7.07 15.36 1.11
C HIS A 58 7.47 15.33 -0.38
N TYR A 59 7.66 16.49 -1.00
CA TYR A 59 7.91 16.56 -2.44
C TYR A 59 9.17 15.80 -2.88
N ALA A 60 10.24 15.83 -2.06
CA ALA A 60 11.49 15.13 -2.34
C ALA A 60 11.35 13.61 -2.27
N ASP A 61 10.42 13.10 -1.46
CA ASP A 61 10.18 11.66 -1.24
C ASP A 61 8.88 11.21 -1.92
N ARG A 62 8.36 11.98 -2.90
CA ARG A 62 7.02 11.80 -3.44
C ARG A 62 6.81 10.48 -4.17
N GLY A 63 7.85 9.83 -4.67
CA GLY A 63 7.75 8.51 -5.28
C GLY A 63 7.56 7.40 -4.25
N LEU A 64 7.73 7.67 -2.94
CA LEU A 64 7.35 6.77 -1.85
C LEU A 64 5.86 6.86 -1.45
N ILE A 65 5.08 7.79 -2.03
CA ILE A 65 3.63 7.90 -1.78
C ILE A 65 2.86 6.59 -2.00
N PRO A 66 3.17 5.74 -3.01
CA PRO A 66 2.52 4.44 -3.13
C PRO A 66 2.73 3.54 -1.90
N LEU A 67 3.87 3.65 -1.21
CA LEU A 67 4.14 2.90 0.02
C LEU A 67 3.30 3.42 1.19
N CYS A 68 3.01 4.74 1.24
CA CYS A 68 2.06 5.30 2.21
C CYS A 68 0.66 4.66 2.07
N ALA A 69 0.21 4.45 0.83
CA ALA A 69 -1.09 3.79 0.60
C ALA A 69 -1.08 2.34 1.08
N VAL A 70 0.02 1.61 0.85
CA VAL A 70 0.16 0.24 1.34
C VAL A 70 0.22 0.19 2.86
N ALA A 71 0.91 1.14 3.50
CA ALA A 71 0.92 1.28 4.95
C ALA A 71 -0.49 1.47 5.52
N ALA A 72 -1.28 2.38 4.94
CA ALA A 72 -2.66 2.61 5.33
C ALA A 72 -3.57 1.40 5.07
N MET A 73 -3.38 0.67 3.97
CA MET A 73 -4.16 -0.55 3.67
C MET A 73 -3.74 -1.75 4.53
N HIS A 74 -2.50 -1.81 4.99
CA HIS A 74 -2.00 -2.90 5.82
C HIS A 74 -2.46 -2.73 7.28
N ASN A 75 -2.13 -1.58 7.88
CA ASN A 75 -2.50 -1.24 9.24
C ASN A 75 -2.28 0.26 9.45
N ASP A 76 -3.34 1.06 9.42
CA ASP A 76 -3.30 2.51 9.63
C ASP A 76 -3.06 2.91 11.09
N LEU A 77 -3.24 2.00 12.04
CA LEU A 77 -2.96 2.19 13.46
C LEU A 77 -1.51 1.87 13.85
N PHE A 78 -0.72 1.29 12.93
CA PHE A 78 0.68 0.98 13.19
C PHE A 78 1.54 2.26 13.23
N HIS A 79 2.49 2.30 14.17
CA HIS A 79 3.41 3.42 14.29
C HIS A 79 4.61 3.25 13.35
N TYR A 80 4.44 3.63 12.09
CA TYR A 80 5.52 3.60 11.10
C TYR A 80 6.65 4.56 11.46
N SER A 81 7.88 4.08 11.36
CA SER A 81 9.10 4.80 11.73
C SER A 81 9.38 5.99 10.80
N ARG A 82 9.10 5.86 9.49
CA ARG A 82 9.20 6.98 8.56
C ARG A 82 8.00 7.91 8.73
N LYS A 83 8.28 9.17 9.09
CA LYS A 83 7.25 10.21 9.34
C LYS A 83 6.23 10.38 8.21
N MET A 84 6.66 10.20 6.96
CA MET A 84 5.79 10.31 5.79
C MET A 84 4.70 9.22 5.78
N TYR A 85 5.04 7.97 6.10
CA TYR A 85 4.08 6.87 6.17
C TYR A 85 3.10 7.09 7.31
N TRP A 86 3.62 7.36 8.51
CA TRP A 86 2.80 7.65 9.68
C TRP A 86 1.87 8.85 9.46
N GLY A 87 2.40 9.95 8.92
CA GLY A 87 1.62 11.16 8.64
C GLY A 87 0.48 10.93 7.65
N PHE A 88 0.69 10.05 6.66
CA PHE A 88 -0.36 9.66 5.71
C PHE A 88 -1.43 8.79 6.36
N CYS A 89 -1.05 7.82 7.21
CA CYS A 89 -1.99 6.97 7.94
C CYS A 89 -2.91 7.78 8.87
N CYS A 90 -2.44 8.91 9.42
CA CYS A 90 -3.26 9.83 10.22
C CYS A 90 -4.27 10.67 9.41
N LEU A 91 -4.25 10.61 8.08
CA LEU A 91 -5.22 11.31 7.23
C LEU A 91 -6.50 10.48 7.06
N VAL A 92 -7.63 11.16 6.90
CA VAL A 92 -8.89 10.48 6.58
C VAL A 92 -8.84 9.88 5.16
N PRO A 93 -9.54 8.76 4.88
CA PRO A 93 -9.47 8.08 3.58
C PRO A 93 -9.77 8.97 2.36
N GLU A 94 -10.60 9.99 2.51
CA GLU A 94 -10.90 10.97 1.47
C GLU A 94 -9.65 11.77 1.08
N VAL A 95 -8.86 12.19 2.06
CA VAL A 95 -7.62 12.96 1.84
C VAL A 95 -6.52 12.05 1.30
N GLN A 96 -6.36 10.83 1.85
CA GLN A 96 -5.42 9.83 1.35
C GLN A 96 -5.64 9.55 -0.15
N ASN A 97 -6.88 9.30 -0.55
CA ASN A 97 -7.23 9.04 -1.94
C ASN A 97 -7.11 10.28 -2.83
N LEU A 98 -7.32 11.49 -2.29
CA LEU A 98 -7.08 12.73 -3.02
C LEU A 98 -5.59 12.95 -3.29
N ILE A 99 -4.71 12.59 -2.36
CA ILE A 99 -3.25 12.62 -2.55
C ILE A 99 -2.86 11.69 -3.70
N LEU A 100 -3.30 10.44 -3.67
CA LEU A 100 -3.01 9.47 -4.75
C LEU A 100 -3.48 9.96 -6.11
N LYS A 101 -4.66 10.57 -6.16
CA LYS A 101 -5.20 11.20 -7.38
C LYS A 101 -4.33 12.35 -7.87
N TYR A 102 -3.84 13.23 -6.99
CA TYR A 102 -2.96 14.33 -7.37
C TYR A 102 -1.57 13.85 -7.84
N CYS A 103 -1.12 12.72 -7.34
CA CYS A 103 0.09 12.03 -7.82
C CYS A 103 -0.14 11.23 -9.11
N SER A 104 -1.35 11.27 -9.69
CA SER A 104 -1.73 10.51 -10.89
C SER A 104 -1.49 9.00 -10.77
N LEU A 105 -1.71 8.45 -9.57
CA LEU A 105 -1.56 7.03 -9.29
C LEU A 105 -2.91 6.33 -9.45
N ASP A 106 -2.93 5.22 -10.18
CA ASP A 106 -4.09 4.32 -10.31
C ASP A 106 -4.29 3.43 -9.06
N LEU A 107 -3.87 3.92 -7.90
CA LEU A 107 -3.94 3.27 -6.60
C LEU A 107 -5.02 3.94 -5.75
N ARG A 108 -5.72 3.15 -4.92
CA ARG A 108 -6.74 3.66 -4.00
C ARG A 108 -6.62 2.94 -2.66
N VAL A 109 -6.56 3.71 -1.58
CA VAL A 109 -6.70 3.16 -0.22
C VAL A 109 -8.16 2.71 -0.04
N ARG A 110 -8.31 1.43 0.29
CA ARG A 110 -9.59 0.77 0.58
C ARG A 110 -9.37 -0.13 1.80
N GLY A 111 -10.45 -0.44 2.51
CA GLY A 111 -10.41 -1.51 3.50
C GLY A 111 -10.16 -2.83 2.77
N GLU A 112 -8.93 -3.34 2.86
CA GLU A 112 -8.56 -4.66 2.38
C GLU A 112 -8.37 -5.54 3.61
N GLU A 113 -9.38 -6.37 3.92
CA GLU A 113 -9.24 -7.35 5.00
C GLU A 113 -8.07 -8.28 4.69
N ASP A 114 -7.19 -8.41 5.68
CA ASP A 114 -6.00 -9.28 5.67
C ASP A 114 -5.13 -9.12 4.42
N LEU A 115 -4.87 -7.87 3.98
CA LEU A 115 -4.04 -7.57 2.80
C LEU A 115 -2.73 -8.37 2.81
N PHE A 116 -2.04 -8.43 3.95
CA PHE A 116 -0.77 -9.12 4.08
C PHE A 116 -0.93 -10.63 3.82
N VAL A 117 -1.89 -11.28 4.48
CA VAL A 117 -2.15 -12.72 4.30
C VAL A 117 -2.46 -13.05 2.85
N ARG A 118 -3.26 -12.21 2.18
CA ARG A 118 -3.57 -12.37 0.76
C ARG A 118 -2.36 -12.19 -0.13
N CYS A 119 -1.46 -11.27 0.21
CA CYS A 119 -0.20 -11.09 -0.51
C CYS A 119 0.68 -12.35 -0.40
N ILE A 120 0.85 -12.88 0.82
CA ILE A 120 1.61 -14.11 1.07
C ILE A 120 1.01 -15.27 0.28
N ALA A 121 -0.31 -15.49 0.39
CA ALA A 121 -0.99 -16.57 -0.33
C ALA A 121 -0.83 -16.46 -1.85
N ALA A 122 -0.86 -15.25 -2.41
CA ALA A 122 -0.67 -15.04 -3.85
C ALA A 122 0.75 -15.39 -4.31
N VAL A 123 1.78 -15.01 -3.55
CA VAL A 123 3.17 -15.37 -3.87
C VAL A 123 3.39 -16.87 -3.72
N GLU A 124 2.86 -17.49 -2.67
CA GLU A 124 2.95 -18.94 -2.49
C GLU A 124 2.27 -19.70 -3.63
N ALA A 125 1.11 -19.22 -4.11
CA ALA A 125 0.42 -19.82 -5.24
C ALA A 125 1.27 -19.75 -6.52
N VAL A 126 1.87 -18.58 -6.80
CA VAL A 126 2.77 -18.38 -7.95
C VAL A 126 3.97 -19.33 -7.89
N LEU A 127 4.64 -19.40 -6.74
CA LEU A 127 5.81 -20.26 -6.57
C LEU A 127 5.44 -21.74 -6.67
N ARG A 128 4.32 -22.16 -6.06
CA ARG A 128 3.87 -23.55 -6.10
C ARG A 128 3.44 -23.99 -7.50
N ASP A 129 2.83 -23.10 -8.27
CA ASP A 129 2.44 -23.37 -9.64
C ASP A 129 3.67 -23.56 -10.55
N ARG A 130 4.71 -22.71 -10.39
CA ARG A 130 5.92 -22.78 -11.23
C ARG A 130 6.95 -23.79 -10.75
N PHE A 131 7.13 -23.94 -9.44
CA PHE A 131 8.15 -24.76 -8.79
C PHE A 131 7.53 -25.68 -7.72
N PRO A 132 6.68 -26.64 -8.10
CA PRO A 132 5.88 -27.45 -7.16
C PRO A 132 6.70 -28.36 -6.25
N LYS A 133 7.97 -28.60 -6.57
CA LYS A 133 8.90 -29.44 -5.79
C LYS A 133 9.82 -28.64 -4.87
N ASP A 134 9.77 -27.32 -4.96
CA ASP A 134 10.62 -26.43 -4.17
C ASP A 134 10.04 -26.19 -2.78
N GLU A 135 10.88 -25.67 -1.89
CA GLU A 135 10.46 -25.23 -0.55
C GLU A 135 9.69 -23.90 -0.61
N SER A 136 8.85 -23.64 0.40
CA SER A 136 8.23 -22.32 0.54
C SER A 136 9.28 -21.29 0.96
N VAL A 137 9.35 -20.18 0.21
CA VAL A 137 10.13 -18.97 0.60
C VAL A 137 9.67 -18.42 1.94
N LEU A 138 8.37 -18.48 2.19
CA LEU A 138 7.70 -17.56 3.09
C LEU A 138 7.56 -18.05 4.52
N TYR A 139 7.91 -19.32 4.84
CA TYR A 139 7.99 -19.93 6.18
C TYR A 139 6.99 -19.43 7.24
N ASP A 140 6.15 -20.32 7.78
CA ASP A 140 5.14 -19.96 8.80
C ASP A 140 4.27 -18.77 8.32
N ASP A 141 3.62 -18.90 7.15
CA ASP A 141 2.68 -17.91 6.61
C ASP A 141 3.26 -16.48 6.40
N GLY A 142 4.52 -16.38 5.99
CA GLY A 142 5.15 -15.09 5.70
C GLY A 142 5.82 -14.44 6.92
N LYS A 143 6.06 -15.18 8.00
CA LYS A 143 6.59 -14.68 9.27
C LYS A 143 7.80 -13.76 9.14
N TYR A 144 8.81 -14.14 8.36
CA TYR A 144 10.03 -13.33 8.18
C TYR A 144 9.76 -12.04 7.38
N VAL A 145 8.80 -12.07 6.45
CA VAL A 145 8.36 -10.84 5.77
C VAL A 145 7.67 -9.93 6.80
N LEU A 146 6.75 -10.45 7.60
CA LEU A 146 6.04 -9.67 8.63
C LEU A 146 6.98 -9.07 9.69
N HIS A 147 7.96 -9.85 10.15
CA HIS A 147 8.95 -9.39 11.12
C HIS A 147 9.83 -8.24 10.60
N SER A 148 9.97 -8.08 9.28
CA SER A 148 10.62 -6.91 8.68
C SER A 148 9.95 -5.60 9.16
N LEU A 149 8.62 -5.62 9.36
CA LEU A 149 7.88 -4.53 9.96
C LEU A 149 7.84 -4.64 11.49
N GLU A 150 7.31 -5.73 12.03
CA GLU A 150 6.95 -5.80 13.47
C GLU A 150 8.15 -5.74 14.42
N ARG A 151 9.31 -6.25 14.00
CA ARG A 151 10.52 -6.32 14.85
C ARG A 151 11.59 -5.33 14.41
N TYR A 152 11.70 -5.09 13.12
CA TYR A 152 12.85 -4.41 12.53
C TYR A 152 12.51 -3.14 11.76
N ALA A 153 11.27 -2.63 11.81
CA ALA A 153 10.83 -1.46 11.00
C ALA A 153 11.85 -0.31 10.94
N GLY A 154 12.37 0.12 12.09
CA GLY A 154 13.32 1.23 12.20
C GLY A 154 14.78 0.89 11.91
N GLU A 155 15.11 -0.39 11.73
CA GLU A 155 16.47 -0.84 11.43
C GLU A 155 16.81 -0.63 9.95
N ARG A 156 18.08 -0.29 9.69
CA ARG A 156 18.59 -0.21 8.32
C ARG A 156 18.71 -1.59 7.69
N LEU A 157 18.65 -1.64 6.36
CA LEU A 157 18.90 -2.85 5.60
C LEU A 157 20.31 -3.41 5.93
N PRO A 158 20.43 -4.65 6.42
CA PRO A 158 21.72 -5.26 6.75
C PRO A 158 22.66 -5.32 5.55
N GLU A 159 23.91 -4.84 5.66
CA GLU A 159 24.86 -4.90 4.54
C GLU A 159 25.10 -6.34 4.04
N PRO A 160 25.30 -6.55 2.72
CA PRO A 160 25.64 -7.87 2.21
C PRO A 160 26.95 -8.37 2.84
N ARG A 161 26.98 -9.63 3.28
CA ARG A 161 28.24 -10.26 3.69
C ARG A 161 29.17 -10.31 2.47
N VAL A 162 30.40 -9.83 2.64
CA VAL A 162 31.41 -9.74 1.56
C VAL A 162 31.62 -11.07 0.83
N ASN A 163 31.40 -12.21 1.50
CA ASN A 163 31.56 -13.56 0.95
C ASN A 163 30.41 -14.01 0.03
N LEU A 164 29.32 -13.25 -0.08
CA LEU A 164 28.16 -13.54 -0.93
C LEU A 164 28.15 -12.71 -2.23
N LEU A 165 29.18 -11.88 -2.45
CA LEU A 165 29.32 -11.11 -3.69
C LEU A 165 29.88 -12.03 -4.79
N PRO A 166 29.17 -12.22 -5.92
CA PRO A 166 29.69 -12.99 -7.04
C PRO A 166 30.99 -12.40 -7.60
N GLU A 167 31.98 -13.25 -7.91
CA GLU A 167 33.25 -12.85 -8.56
C GLU A 167 33.05 -12.10 -9.90
N CYS A 168 31.87 -12.18 -10.50
CA CYS A 168 31.51 -11.53 -11.77
C CYS A 168 31.11 -10.05 -11.66
N LEU A 169 31.15 -9.44 -10.47
CA LEU A 169 30.95 -7.99 -10.30
C LEU A 169 32.20 -7.22 -10.74
N ASP A 170 32.53 -7.31 -12.03
CA ASP A 170 33.43 -6.35 -12.64
C ASP A 170 32.67 -5.02 -12.78
N SER A 171 33.21 -4.00 -12.14
CA SER A 171 32.63 -2.68 -11.81
C SER A 171 32.11 -1.81 -12.98
N SER A 172 31.98 -2.36 -14.18
CA SER A 172 31.75 -1.63 -15.43
C SER A 172 30.32 -1.66 -15.99
N PHE A 173 29.38 -2.42 -15.37
CA PHE A 173 28.02 -2.62 -15.90
C PHE A 173 26.87 -2.02 -15.08
N LEU A 174 27.13 -1.20 -14.06
CA LEU A 174 26.06 -0.73 -13.17
C LEU A 174 25.67 0.74 -13.46
N PRO A 175 24.38 1.04 -13.71
CA PRO A 175 23.86 2.40 -13.62
C PRO A 175 24.04 2.92 -12.18
N PRO A 176 24.33 4.22 -11.96
CA PRO A 176 24.70 4.74 -10.65
C PRO A 176 23.58 4.75 -9.59
N ASP A 177 22.32 4.49 -10.00
CA ASP A 177 21.14 4.98 -9.28
C ASP A 177 20.20 3.91 -8.70
N SER A 178 20.56 2.62 -8.68
CA SER A 178 19.72 1.60 -8.01
C SER A 178 20.26 1.25 -6.61
N CYS A 179 19.44 1.47 -5.59
CA CYS A 179 19.73 1.13 -4.20
C CYS A 179 20.17 -0.35 -4.04
N THR A 180 21.37 -0.55 -3.47
CA THR A 180 21.95 -1.83 -3.01
C THR A 180 22.36 -2.87 -4.07
N PRO A 181 23.37 -2.57 -4.92
CA PRO A 181 23.68 -3.38 -6.11
C PRO A 181 24.26 -4.79 -5.86
N GLY A 182 24.46 -5.19 -4.61
CA GLY A 182 25.12 -6.45 -4.25
C GLY A 182 24.20 -7.52 -3.68
N TYR A 183 23.24 -7.15 -2.81
CA TYR A 183 22.48 -8.16 -2.08
C TYR A 183 21.43 -8.85 -2.95
N ASP A 184 20.72 -8.11 -3.80
CA ASP A 184 19.55 -8.63 -4.51
C ASP A 184 19.91 -9.26 -5.86
N TYR A 185 21.13 -9.06 -6.35
CA TYR A 185 21.59 -9.52 -7.66
C TYR A 185 21.36 -11.01 -7.88
N LEU A 186 21.78 -11.86 -6.92
CA LEU A 186 21.64 -13.31 -7.08
C LEU A 186 20.18 -13.74 -7.04
N ILE A 187 19.37 -13.20 -6.11
CA ILE A 187 17.92 -13.44 -6.04
C ILE A 187 17.27 -13.08 -7.38
N ARG A 188 17.57 -11.88 -7.89
CA ARG A 188 17.04 -11.38 -9.16
C ARG A 188 17.40 -12.31 -10.31
N LYS A 189 18.68 -12.65 -10.44
CA LYS A 189 19.20 -13.51 -11.52
C LYS A 189 18.59 -14.91 -11.49
N VAL A 190 18.62 -15.57 -10.33
CA VAL A 190 18.13 -16.95 -10.19
C VAL A 190 16.63 -17.00 -10.46
N LEU A 191 15.85 -16.07 -9.89
CA LEU A 191 14.41 -16.06 -10.11
C LEU A 191 14.08 -15.68 -11.56
N SER A 192 14.73 -14.70 -12.18
CA SER A 192 14.47 -14.36 -13.59
C SER A 192 14.72 -15.57 -14.50
N GLU A 193 15.87 -16.23 -14.37
CA GLU A 193 16.21 -17.41 -15.17
C GLU A 193 15.25 -18.59 -14.91
N ALA A 194 14.87 -18.83 -13.65
CA ALA A 194 13.95 -19.90 -13.27
C ALA A 194 12.55 -19.69 -13.87
N PHE A 195 12.00 -18.48 -13.78
CA PHE A 195 10.68 -18.17 -14.34
C PHE A 195 10.68 -18.18 -15.88
N GLU A 196 11.80 -17.84 -16.53
CA GLU A 196 11.95 -17.89 -18.00
C GLU A 196 12.11 -19.31 -18.54
N SER A 197 12.94 -20.13 -17.89
CA SER A 197 13.30 -21.49 -18.37
C SER A 197 12.13 -22.47 -18.39
N ARG A 198 11.07 -22.22 -17.62
CA ARG A 198 9.93 -23.13 -17.39
C ARG A 198 10.33 -24.52 -16.85
N ASP A 199 11.52 -24.65 -16.27
CA ASP A 199 11.95 -25.89 -15.67
C ASP A 199 11.36 -26.06 -14.26
N ALA A 200 10.23 -26.77 -14.19
CA ALA A 200 9.55 -27.07 -12.92
C ALA A 200 10.33 -28.03 -12.00
N SER A 201 11.47 -28.58 -12.44
CA SER A 201 12.34 -29.42 -11.61
C SER A 201 13.40 -28.62 -10.86
N PHE A 202 13.70 -27.39 -11.30
CA PHE A 202 14.60 -26.51 -10.57
C PHE A 202 13.93 -25.99 -9.30
N ALA A 203 14.71 -25.93 -8.22
CA ALA A 203 14.29 -25.46 -6.91
C ALA A 203 15.03 -24.14 -6.58
N PRO A 204 14.65 -23.02 -7.24
CA PRO A 204 15.34 -21.73 -7.07
C PRO A 204 15.37 -21.25 -5.62
N ILE A 205 14.34 -21.54 -4.83
CA ILE A 205 14.21 -21.07 -3.45
C ILE A 205 15.14 -21.84 -2.54
N SER A 206 15.13 -23.17 -2.59
CA SER A 206 16.12 -23.99 -1.87
C SER A 206 17.55 -23.63 -2.26
N TYR A 207 17.81 -23.36 -3.55
CA TYR A 207 19.13 -22.89 -4.01
C TYR A 207 19.53 -21.58 -3.33
N LEU A 208 18.65 -20.56 -3.39
CA LEU A 208 18.90 -19.25 -2.80
C LEU A 208 19.05 -19.32 -1.27
N LYS A 209 18.23 -20.11 -0.58
CA LYS A 209 18.35 -20.30 0.87
C LYS A 209 19.72 -20.82 1.30
N ASN A 210 20.25 -21.79 0.54
CA ASN A 210 21.58 -22.34 0.79
C ASN A 210 22.68 -21.29 0.55
N ASP A 211 22.58 -20.54 -0.55
CA ASP A 211 23.57 -19.51 -0.89
C ASP A 211 23.60 -18.40 0.17
N TYR A 212 22.43 -17.89 0.58
CA TYR A 212 22.32 -16.86 1.62
C TYR A 212 22.46 -17.42 3.05
N GLN A 213 22.74 -18.72 3.21
CA GLN A 213 22.89 -19.39 4.50
C GLN A 213 21.72 -19.16 5.46
N PHE A 214 20.49 -19.12 4.92
CA PHE A 214 19.28 -18.65 5.58
C PHE A 214 19.09 -19.21 7.00
N GLU A 215 19.24 -20.52 7.18
CA GLU A 215 19.03 -21.21 8.46
C GLU A 215 20.02 -20.82 9.56
N SER A 216 21.21 -20.37 9.17
CA SER A 216 22.27 -19.93 10.08
C SER A 216 22.39 -18.40 10.18
N SER A 217 21.59 -17.68 9.40
CA SER A 217 21.63 -16.23 9.34
C SER A 217 20.91 -15.59 10.56
N PRO A 218 21.35 -14.40 11.01
CA PRO A 218 20.57 -13.57 11.92
C PRO A 218 19.17 -13.32 11.37
N GLU A 219 18.18 -13.25 12.25
CA GLU A 219 16.78 -13.12 11.86
C GLU A 219 16.51 -11.91 10.95
N ILE A 220 17.18 -10.77 11.16
CA ILE A 220 17.05 -9.59 10.29
C ILE A 220 17.54 -9.85 8.86
N GLU A 221 18.58 -10.67 8.67
CA GLU A 221 19.05 -11.09 7.35
C GLU A 221 18.06 -12.05 6.69
N ALA A 222 17.48 -12.98 7.47
CA ALA A 222 16.40 -13.85 7.01
C ALA A 222 15.15 -13.05 6.60
N CYS A 223 14.81 -12.00 7.35
CA CYS A 223 13.74 -11.05 7.01
C CYS A 223 14.03 -10.33 5.69
N ARG A 224 15.27 -9.85 5.50
CA ARG A 224 15.68 -9.19 4.25
C ARG A 224 15.59 -10.16 3.08
N PHE A 225 16.07 -11.39 3.24
CA PHE A 225 16.02 -12.44 2.24
C PHE A 225 14.57 -12.74 1.83
N ALA A 226 13.71 -13.07 2.80
CA ALA A 226 12.33 -13.45 2.54
C ALA A 226 11.54 -12.34 1.82
N SER A 227 11.69 -11.09 2.27
CA SER A 227 11.03 -9.94 1.64
C SER A 227 11.53 -9.71 0.21
N THR A 228 12.85 -9.76 0.00
CA THR A 228 13.45 -9.59 -1.34
C THR A 228 13.05 -10.72 -2.30
N ALA A 229 13.06 -11.97 -1.84
CA ALA A 229 12.63 -13.12 -2.62
C ALA A 229 11.15 -13.03 -3.00
N ALA A 230 10.28 -12.63 -2.07
CA ALA A 230 8.86 -12.44 -2.33
C ALA A 230 8.59 -11.31 -3.34
N PHE A 231 9.32 -10.19 -3.23
CA PHE A 231 9.26 -9.08 -4.18
C PHE A 231 9.57 -9.56 -5.61
N TYR A 232 10.67 -10.29 -5.81
CA TYR A 232 11.07 -10.76 -7.13
C TYR A 232 10.20 -11.91 -7.64
N ALA A 233 9.73 -12.80 -6.76
CA ALA A 233 8.76 -13.84 -7.12
C ALA A 233 7.46 -13.24 -7.67
N ALA A 234 6.95 -12.17 -7.04
CA ALA A 234 5.79 -11.45 -7.56
C ALA A 234 6.09 -10.74 -8.89
N THR A 235 7.28 -10.17 -9.02
CA THR A 235 7.71 -9.48 -10.25
C THR A 235 7.70 -10.42 -11.44
N TYR A 236 8.39 -11.55 -11.35
CA TYR A 236 8.53 -12.50 -12.45
C TYR A 236 7.32 -13.43 -12.61
N GLY A 237 6.56 -13.66 -11.54
CA GLY A 237 5.38 -14.52 -11.57
C GLY A 237 4.12 -13.87 -12.16
N SER A 238 4.07 -12.54 -12.26
CA SER A 238 2.87 -11.80 -12.69
C SER A 238 2.51 -11.89 -14.18
N GLY A 239 3.42 -12.41 -15.01
CA GLY A 239 3.23 -12.48 -16.46
C GLY A 239 3.33 -11.10 -17.15
N ASP A 240 3.63 -11.11 -18.45
CA ASP A 240 3.88 -9.89 -19.26
C ASP A 240 2.59 -9.19 -19.75
N GLU A 241 1.46 -9.35 -19.06
CA GLU A 241 0.25 -8.64 -19.48
C GLU A 241 0.44 -7.13 -19.24
N ALA A 242 0.55 -6.39 -20.34
CA ALA A 242 0.71 -4.94 -20.34
C ALA A 242 -0.49 -4.29 -19.63
N ASN A 243 -0.29 -3.92 -18.37
CA ASN A 243 -1.25 -3.14 -17.62
C ASN A 243 -1.01 -1.65 -17.89
N ASN A 244 -1.98 -0.97 -18.50
CA ASN A 244 -1.92 0.47 -18.76
C ASN A 244 -2.04 1.33 -17.48
N ARG A 245 -2.15 0.73 -16.30
CA ARG A 245 -2.25 1.44 -15.02
C ARG A 245 -0.89 1.79 -14.46
N TYR A 246 -0.77 3.02 -13.96
CA TYR A 246 0.43 3.52 -13.31
C TYR A 246 0.25 3.56 -11.79
N TYR A 247 0.90 2.63 -11.08
CA TYR A 247 0.86 2.55 -9.62
C TYR A 247 2.05 3.24 -8.93
N GLY A 248 3.02 3.76 -9.69
CA GLY A 248 4.27 4.34 -9.20
C GLY A 248 5.45 3.36 -9.24
N CYS A 249 6.65 3.90 -9.04
CA CYS A 249 7.91 3.15 -8.93
C CYS A 249 8.66 3.60 -7.67
N PRO A 250 8.25 3.11 -6.48
CA PRO A 250 8.83 3.57 -5.22
C PRO A 250 10.33 3.28 -5.15
N GLY A 251 11.12 4.29 -4.79
CA GLY A 251 12.58 4.15 -4.72
C GLY A 251 13.30 4.45 -6.03
N GLY A 252 12.59 4.81 -7.10
CA GLY A 252 13.13 4.96 -8.45
C GLY A 252 12.92 6.33 -9.11
N PHE A 253 12.32 7.31 -8.42
CA PHE A 253 11.83 8.53 -9.07
C PHE A 253 12.71 9.78 -8.91
N ASP A 254 13.12 10.18 -7.69
CA ASP A 254 13.80 11.47 -7.45
C ASP A 254 14.83 11.41 -6.29
N GLY A 255 15.74 10.42 -6.34
CA GLY A 255 16.81 10.23 -5.33
C GLY A 255 16.35 9.66 -3.98
N GLU A 256 15.05 9.42 -3.82
CA GLU A 256 14.45 8.69 -2.72
C GLU A 256 15.03 7.28 -2.58
N ARG A 257 15.15 6.80 -1.33
CA ARG A 257 15.85 5.55 -1.02
C ARG A 257 15.02 4.63 -0.14
N ILE A 258 15.12 3.34 -0.47
CA ILE A 258 14.64 2.23 0.36
C ILE A 258 15.78 1.89 1.31
N GLU A 259 15.68 2.31 2.57
CA GLU A 259 16.81 2.29 3.51
C GLU A 259 16.57 1.42 4.74
N THR A 260 15.30 1.21 5.09
CA THR A 260 14.91 0.45 6.29
C THR A 260 14.17 -0.85 5.96
N MET A 261 14.07 -1.74 6.95
CA MET A 261 13.26 -2.95 6.82
C MET A 261 11.76 -2.63 6.67
N GLU A 262 11.28 -1.50 7.22
CA GLU A 262 9.94 -0.97 6.96
C GLU A 262 9.74 -0.60 5.49
N ASP A 263 10.70 0.11 4.89
CA ASP A 263 10.62 0.46 3.46
C ASP A 263 10.59 -0.81 2.60
N LEU A 264 11.43 -1.80 2.92
CA LEU A 264 11.47 -3.08 2.20
C LEU A 264 10.17 -3.87 2.36
N PHE A 265 9.59 -3.91 3.57
CA PHE A 265 8.30 -4.55 3.81
C PHE A 265 7.21 -3.91 2.94
N LEU A 266 7.06 -2.57 3.01
CA LEU A 266 6.03 -1.86 2.26
C LEU A 266 6.23 -2.00 0.75
N LEU A 267 7.49 -1.95 0.28
CA LEU A 267 7.83 -2.18 -1.12
C LEU A 267 7.46 -3.60 -1.58
N THR A 268 7.72 -4.60 -0.73
CA THR A 268 7.39 -6.00 -1.01
C THR A 268 5.88 -6.18 -1.14
N VAL A 269 5.11 -5.68 -0.17
CA VAL A 269 3.64 -5.74 -0.19
C VAL A 269 3.08 -4.94 -1.37
N PHE A 270 3.63 -3.76 -1.68
CA PHE A 270 3.27 -2.97 -2.86
C PHE A 270 3.42 -3.76 -4.15
N GLN A 271 4.59 -4.40 -4.33
CA GLN A 271 4.88 -5.18 -5.53
C GLN A 271 3.90 -6.34 -5.68
N ILE A 272 3.69 -7.12 -4.61
CA ILE A 272 2.77 -8.24 -4.61
C ILE A 272 1.33 -7.78 -4.90
N TYR A 273 0.88 -6.72 -4.22
CA TYR A 273 -0.46 -6.21 -4.37
C TYR A 273 -0.73 -5.74 -5.81
N THR A 274 0.18 -4.96 -6.39
CA THR A 274 0.00 -4.38 -7.72
C THR A 274 0.17 -5.39 -8.84
N LYS A 275 1.02 -6.41 -8.66
CA LYS A 275 1.33 -7.41 -9.67
C LYS A 275 0.47 -8.67 -9.61
N LEU A 276 0.03 -9.08 -8.42
CA LEU A 276 -0.68 -10.36 -8.24
C LEU A 276 -2.13 -10.19 -7.77
N LEU A 277 -2.48 -9.12 -7.05
CA LEU A 277 -3.82 -8.96 -6.49
C LEU A 277 -4.71 -8.00 -7.28
N LEU A 278 -4.19 -6.87 -7.76
CA LEU A 278 -4.95 -5.90 -8.54
C LEU A 278 -5.40 -6.41 -9.93
N PRO A 279 -4.58 -7.15 -10.70
CA PRO A 279 -5.02 -7.67 -12.00
C PRO A 279 -6.19 -8.66 -11.89
N ASN A 280 -6.26 -9.39 -10.77
CA ASN A 280 -7.28 -10.40 -10.52
C ASN A 280 -8.61 -9.83 -9.95
N LYS A 281 -8.68 -8.52 -9.71
CA LYS A 281 -9.91 -7.81 -9.33
C LYS A 281 -10.56 -7.21 -10.57
N GLY A 282 -11.11 -8.07 -11.42
CA GLY A 282 -12.01 -7.74 -12.53
C GLY A 282 -13.44 -7.52 -12.05
#